data_AF-J9FDV2-F1
#
_entry.id   AF-J9FDV2-F1
#
_cell.length_a   1.000
_cell.length_b   1.000
_cell.length_c   1.000
_cell.angle_alpha   90.00
_cell.angle_beta   90.00
_cell.angle_gamma   90.00
#
_symmetry.space_group_name_H-M   'P 1'
#
loop_
_entity.id
_entity.type
_entity.pdbx_description
1 polymer ?
#
loop_
_entity_poly.entity_id
_entity_poly.type
_entity_poly.pdbx_seq_one_letter_code
_entity_poly.pdbx_strand_id
1 'polypeptide(L)'
;VLYDGNESLQEKEIRERLEPGSLCEIILGELPEKVVNTLDLVVMSPGVPLDIPPVQRLKTAGIPIWGEVELAYEMGLGKVLAITGTNGKTTTTALLGEIMKADKAERNSYDSVFVVGNIGNAYTGAALSMTEHSCTVAEISSFQLETTEHFAPCVSGILNITEII
;
A
#
# COMPACT_ATOMS: atom_id res chain seq x y z
N VAL A 1 0.58 0.22 17.52
CA VAL A 1 -0.65 -0.53 17.86
C VAL A 1 -1.06 -1.34 16.64
N LEU A 2 -1.38 -2.61 16.81
CA LEU A 2 -2.02 -3.47 15.82
C LEU A 2 -3.45 -3.74 16.29
N TYR A 3 -4.43 -3.41 15.48
CA TYR A 3 -5.84 -3.50 15.83
C TYR A 3 -6.58 -4.45 14.89
N ASP A 4 -7.44 -5.30 15.46
CA ASP A 4 -8.40 -6.12 14.72
C ASP A 4 -9.75 -6.11 15.45
N GLY A 5 -10.84 -5.91 14.70
CA GLY A 5 -12.20 -5.88 15.27
C GLY A 5 -12.73 -7.24 15.70
N ASN A 6 -12.02 -8.32 15.40
CA ASN A 6 -12.46 -9.69 15.69
C ASN A 6 -12.07 -10.14 17.11
N GLU A 7 -13.05 -10.20 18.00
CA GLU A 7 -12.92 -10.68 19.38
C GLU A 7 -12.59 -12.18 19.48
N SER A 8 -12.82 -12.96 18.42
CA SER A 8 -12.52 -14.40 18.45
C SER A 8 -11.04 -14.71 18.26
N LEU A 9 -10.23 -13.73 17.87
CA LEU A 9 -8.79 -13.90 17.70
C LEU A 9 -8.09 -14.00 19.06
N GLN A 10 -6.99 -14.74 19.10
CA GLN A 10 -6.17 -14.82 20.30
C GLN A 10 -4.92 -13.96 20.12
N GLU A 11 -4.66 -13.07 21.09
CA GLU A 11 -3.48 -12.19 21.07
C GLU A 11 -2.18 -12.98 20.87
N LYS A 12 -2.07 -14.16 21.48
CA LYS A 12 -0.90 -15.03 21.36
C LYS A 12 -0.61 -15.44 19.91
N GLU A 13 -1.65 -15.82 19.16
CA GLU A 13 -1.52 -16.24 17.75
C GLU A 13 -1.02 -15.10 16.87
N ILE A 14 -1.48 -13.88 17.13
CA ILE A 14 -1.04 -12.69 16.41
C ILE A 14 0.41 -12.36 16.78
N ARG A 15 0.76 -12.44 18.07
CA ARG A 15 2.10 -12.17 18.57
C ARG A 15 3.16 -13.12 17.99
N GLU A 16 2.80 -14.37 17.74
CA GLU A 16 3.67 -15.36 17.08
C GLU A 16 3.97 -15.04 15.61
N ARG A 17 3.13 -14.21 14.95
CA ARG A 17 3.34 -13.74 13.57
C ARG A 17 4.17 -12.46 13.49
N LEU A 18 4.43 -11.82 14.63
CA LEU A 18 5.27 -10.62 14.72
C LEU A 18 6.73 -11.03 14.96
N GLU A 19 7.65 -10.12 14.66
CA GLU A 19 9.06 -10.35 14.95
C GLU A 19 9.28 -10.55 16.47
N PRO A 20 10.16 -11.50 16.88
CA PRO A 20 10.47 -11.72 18.27
C PRO A 20 10.94 -10.43 18.97
N GLY A 21 10.31 -10.10 20.09
CA GLY A 21 10.63 -8.86 20.84
C GLY A 21 9.86 -7.63 20.37
N SER A 22 8.93 -7.75 19.42
CA SER A 22 8.03 -6.65 19.03
C SER A 22 7.30 -6.07 20.23
N LEU A 23 7.44 -4.76 20.41
CA LEU A 23 6.73 -3.96 21.42
C LEU A 23 5.32 -3.55 20.96
N CYS A 24 4.85 -4.07 19.81
CA CYS A 24 3.55 -3.72 19.27
C CYS A 24 2.44 -4.12 20.25
N GLU A 25 1.69 -3.14 20.73
CA GLU A 25 0.44 -3.36 21.45
C GLU A 25 -0.61 -3.93 20.50
N ILE A 26 -1.26 -5.01 20.90
CA ILE A 26 -2.30 -5.69 20.12
C ILE A 26 -3.65 -5.39 20.78
N ILE A 27 -4.61 -4.91 20.00
CA ILE A 27 -5.97 -4.58 20.45
C ILE A 27 -6.96 -5.41 19.63
N LEU A 28 -7.79 -6.19 20.31
CA LEU A 28 -8.81 -7.04 19.71
C LEU A 28 -10.21 -6.61 20.14
N GLY A 29 -11.16 -6.70 19.22
CA GLY A 29 -12.55 -6.30 19.45
C GLY A 29 -12.74 -4.80 19.31
N GLU A 30 -13.06 -4.11 20.40
CA GLU A 30 -13.35 -2.68 20.35
C GLU A 30 -12.07 -1.82 20.38
N LEU A 31 -11.99 -0.82 19.50
CA LEU A 31 -10.94 0.21 19.52
C LEU A 31 -11.23 1.27 20.60
N PRO A 32 -10.45 1.33 21.71
CA PRO A 32 -10.72 2.25 22.81
C PRO A 32 -10.49 3.71 22.40
N GLU A 33 -11.36 4.63 22.82
CA GLU A 33 -11.22 6.07 22.53
C GLU A 33 -9.89 6.66 23.01
N LYS A 34 -9.41 6.22 24.19
CA LYS A 34 -8.10 6.63 24.71
C LYS A 34 -6.95 6.34 23.75
N VAL A 35 -7.06 5.27 22.95
CA VAL A 35 -6.04 4.88 21.97
C VAL A 35 -6.18 5.76 20.74
N VAL A 36 -7.40 5.96 20.23
CA VAL A 36 -7.69 6.84 19.08
C VAL A 36 -7.00 8.20 19.23
N ASN A 37 -7.12 8.83 20.40
CA ASN A 37 -6.55 10.15 20.67
C ASN A 37 -5.01 10.18 20.76
N THR A 38 -4.34 9.03 20.68
CA THR A 38 -2.88 8.91 20.72
C THR A 38 -2.27 8.55 19.37
N LEU A 39 -3.09 8.30 18.34
CA LEU A 39 -2.60 7.90 17.03
C LEU A 39 -2.28 9.12 16.17
N ASP A 40 -1.07 9.15 15.60
CA ASP A 40 -0.67 10.17 14.62
C ASP A 40 -1.01 9.77 13.18
N LEU A 41 -1.15 8.46 12.92
CA LEU A 41 -1.39 7.88 11.60
C LEU A 41 -2.04 6.49 11.75
N VAL A 42 -2.92 6.13 10.82
CA VAL A 42 -3.48 4.79 10.69
C VAL A 42 -3.11 4.22 9.31
N VAL A 43 -2.59 3.00 9.28
CA VAL A 43 -2.38 2.25 8.03
C VAL A 43 -3.41 1.14 7.94
N MET A 44 -4.26 1.21 6.93
CA MET A 44 -5.31 0.23 6.68
C MET A 44 -4.75 -1.01 5.99
N SER A 45 -5.08 -2.18 6.52
CA SER A 45 -4.82 -3.43 5.82
C SER A 45 -5.64 -3.50 4.52
N PRO A 46 -5.08 -4.04 3.42
CA PRO A 46 -5.80 -4.19 2.17
C PRO A 46 -7.13 -4.94 2.35
N GLY A 47 -8.20 -4.39 1.76
CA GLY A 47 -9.53 -5.01 1.78
C GLY A 47 -10.37 -4.70 3.03
N VAL A 48 -9.84 -3.98 4.03
CA VAL A 48 -10.67 -3.48 5.13
C VAL A 48 -11.53 -2.30 4.62
N PRO A 49 -12.86 -2.37 4.75
CA PRO A 49 -13.74 -1.30 4.26
C PRO A 49 -13.51 0.01 5.03
N LEU A 50 -13.56 1.13 4.31
CA LEU A 50 -13.30 2.46 4.88
C LEU A 50 -14.52 3.09 5.55
N ASP A 51 -15.67 2.42 5.49
CA ASP A 51 -16.97 2.86 6.00
C ASP A 51 -17.35 2.18 7.33
N ILE A 52 -16.52 1.27 7.87
CA ILE A 52 -16.79 0.64 9.16
C ILE A 52 -16.70 1.64 10.33
N PRO A 53 -17.46 1.44 11.42
CA PRO A 53 -17.53 2.39 12.53
C PRO A 53 -16.17 2.80 13.15
N PRO A 54 -15.20 1.88 13.38
CA PRO A 54 -13.88 2.27 13.88
C PRO A 54 -13.14 3.23 12.95
N VAL A 55 -13.20 3.01 11.63
CA VAL A 55 -12.55 3.87 10.63
C VAL A 55 -13.22 5.24 10.57
N GLN A 56 -14.55 5.29 10.65
CA GLN A 56 -15.28 6.56 10.69
C GLN A 56 -14.94 7.39 11.93
N ARG A 57 -14.74 6.74 13.08
CA ARG A 57 -14.25 7.41 14.30
C ARG A 57 -12.86 8.00 14.11
N LEU A 58 -11.94 7.25 13.49
CA LEU A 58 -10.58 7.71 13.17
C LEU A 58 -10.60 8.92 12.21
N LYS A 59 -11.44 8.85 11.16
CA LYS A 59 -11.65 9.98 10.23
C LYS A 59 -12.19 11.22 10.93
N THR A 60 -13.18 11.04 11.81
CA THR A 60 -13.79 12.15 12.57
C THR A 60 -12.80 12.79 13.54
N ALA A 61 -11.86 12.01 14.07
CA ALA A 61 -10.76 12.51 14.89
C ALA A 61 -9.66 13.24 14.09
N GLY A 62 -9.76 13.28 12.76
CA GLY A 62 -8.80 13.96 11.88
C GLY A 62 -7.47 13.22 11.74
N ILE A 63 -7.42 11.94 12.08
CA ILE A 63 -6.21 11.12 11.98
C ILE A 63 -6.02 10.72 10.52
N PRO A 64 -4.84 10.97 9.89
CA PRO A 64 -4.54 10.50 8.55
C PRO A 64 -4.72 9.00 8.42
N ILE A 65 -5.31 8.57 7.30
CA ILE A 65 -5.57 7.15 7.01
C ILE A 65 -4.90 6.81 5.69
N TRP A 66 -3.83 6.05 5.78
CA TRP A 66 -3.05 5.59 4.65
C TRP A 66 -3.39 4.14 4.30
N GLY A 67 -3.28 3.82 3.03
CA GLY A 67 -3.24 2.45 2.55
C GLY A 67 -1.82 1.94 2.36
N GLU A 68 -1.72 0.70 1.92
CA GLU A 68 -0.46 0.03 1.59
C GLU A 68 0.35 0.80 0.52
N VAL A 69 -0.33 1.38 -0.48
CA VAL A 69 0.33 2.13 -1.57
C VAL A 69 0.96 3.41 -1.06
N GLU A 70 0.25 4.18 -0.23
CA GLU A 70 0.77 5.42 0.36
C GLU A 70 1.97 5.12 1.25
N LEU A 71 1.85 4.12 2.14
CA LEU A 71 2.96 3.70 3.00
C LEU A 71 4.17 3.26 2.18
N ALA A 72 3.98 2.47 1.13
CA ALA A 72 5.08 2.02 0.28
C ALA A 72 5.73 3.16 -0.50
N TYR A 73 4.94 4.16 -0.91
CA TYR A 73 5.42 5.33 -1.63
C TYR A 73 6.25 6.25 -0.72
N GLU A 74 5.77 6.52 0.49
CA GLU A 74 6.48 7.35 1.48
C GLU A 74 7.78 6.69 1.99
N MET A 75 7.82 5.35 2.04
CA MET A 75 9.01 4.60 2.47
C MET A 75 9.96 4.23 1.33
N GLY A 76 9.46 4.19 0.09
CA GLY A 76 10.20 3.82 -1.10
C GLY A 76 10.95 5.01 -1.70
N LEU A 77 11.96 4.72 -2.52
CA LEU A 77 12.76 5.73 -3.21
C LEU A 77 12.70 5.54 -4.74
N GLY A 78 13.20 6.55 -5.45
CA GLY A 78 13.33 6.52 -6.90
C GLY A 78 12.04 6.88 -7.63
N LYS A 79 11.96 6.50 -8.91
CA LYS A 79 10.83 6.87 -9.79
C LYS A 79 9.71 5.87 -9.72
N VAL A 80 8.47 6.36 -9.75
CA VAL A 80 7.26 5.53 -9.76
C VAL A 80 6.44 5.79 -11.02
N LEU A 81 6.11 4.72 -11.72
CA LEU A 81 5.26 4.69 -12.91
C LEU A 81 4.01 3.90 -12.54
N ALA A 82 2.86 4.56 -12.45
CA ALA A 82 1.62 3.96 -11.97
C ALA A 82 0.64 3.67 -13.12
N ILE A 83 0.03 2.49 -13.12
CA ILE A 83 -0.99 2.09 -14.07
C ILE A 83 -2.28 1.74 -13.31
N THR A 84 -3.39 2.34 -13.72
CA THR A 84 -4.73 2.05 -13.20
C THR A 84 -5.77 1.97 -14.31
N GLY A 85 -7.02 1.63 -13.98
CA GLY A 85 -8.15 1.48 -14.90
C GLY A 85 -8.99 0.26 -14.58
N THR A 86 -10.14 0.11 -15.24
CA THR A 86 -11.02 -1.06 -14.99
C THR A 86 -10.34 -2.34 -15.49
N ASN A 87 -9.89 -2.37 -16.74
CA ASN A 87 -9.33 -3.53 -17.42
C ASN A 87 -7.92 -3.30 -17.98
N GLY A 88 -7.16 -4.38 -18.17
CA GLY A 88 -5.85 -4.35 -18.84
C GLY A 88 -4.68 -3.85 -17.98
N LYS A 89 -4.93 -3.55 -16.69
CA LYS A 89 -3.91 -3.07 -15.74
C LYS A 89 -2.72 -4.01 -15.65
N THR A 90 -2.96 -5.29 -15.39
CA THR A 90 -1.90 -6.29 -15.17
C THR A 90 -1.03 -6.50 -16.40
N THR A 91 -1.64 -6.67 -17.58
CA THR A 91 -0.90 -6.82 -18.83
C THR A 91 -0.07 -5.58 -19.14
N THR A 92 -0.64 -4.38 -18.95
CA THR A 92 0.08 -3.12 -19.24
C THR A 92 1.20 -2.87 -18.25
N THR A 93 0.98 -3.14 -16.97
CA THR A 93 2.00 -3.04 -15.90
C THR A 93 3.14 -4.01 -16.15
N ALA A 94 2.84 -5.27 -16.49
CA ALA A 94 3.85 -6.27 -16.82
C ALA A 94 4.68 -5.86 -18.05
N LEU A 95 4.02 -5.42 -19.13
CA LEU A 95 4.70 -4.97 -20.35
C LEU A 95 5.60 -3.76 -20.08
N LEU A 96 5.11 -2.77 -19.34
CA LEU A 96 5.90 -1.60 -18.95
C LEU A 96 7.11 -2.02 -18.08
N GLY A 97 6.92 -2.98 -17.16
CA GLY A 97 7.99 -3.56 -16.37
C GLY A 97 9.10 -4.17 -17.23
N GLU A 98 8.75 -4.97 -18.24
CA GLU A 98 9.73 -5.56 -19.16
C GLU A 98 10.44 -4.50 -20.02
N ILE A 99 9.75 -3.46 -20.47
CA ILE A 99 10.35 -2.33 -21.19
C ILE A 99 11.38 -1.62 -20.30
N MET A 100 11.06 -1.34 -19.04
CA MET A 100 11.98 -0.68 -18.11
C MET A 100 13.19 -1.56 -17.76
N LYS A 101 13.00 -2.89 -17.65
CA LYS A 101 14.12 -3.83 -17.47
C LYS A 101 15.04 -3.86 -18.68
N ALA A 102 14.50 -3.83 -19.90
CA ALA A 102 15.28 -3.75 -21.13
C ALA A 102 16.05 -2.43 -21.21
N ASP A 103 15.40 -1.30 -20.91
CA ASP A 103 16.05 0.02 -20.89
C ASP A 103 17.18 0.08 -19.84
N LYS A 104 16.98 -0.49 -18.65
CA LYS A 104 18.04 -0.70 -17.66
C LYS A 104 19.20 -1.53 -18.23
N ALA A 105 18.92 -2.66 -18.88
CA ALA A 105 19.97 -3.56 -19.38
C ALA A 105 20.78 -2.95 -20.53
N GLU A 106 20.13 -2.20 -21.42
CA GLU A 106 20.76 -1.64 -22.62
C GLU A 106 21.39 -0.26 -22.38
N ARG A 107 20.80 0.56 -21.51
CA ARG A 107 21.18 1.97 -21.32
C ARG A 107 21.67 2.31 -19.91
N ASN A 108 21.60 1.36 -18.98
CA ASN A 108 21.97 1.56 -17.58
C ASN A 108 21.22 2.75 -16.93
N SER A 109 19.94 2.93 -17.31
CA SER A 109 19.11 4.05 -16.85
C SER A 109 18.72 3.97 -15.36
N TYR A 110 18.74 2.77 -14.78
CA TYR A 110 18.30 2.50 -13.40
C TYR A 110 19.12 1.36 -12.77
N ASP A 111 19.31 1.40 -11.45
CA ASP A 111 20.01 0.34 -10.70
C ASP A 111 19.13 -0.90 -10.51
N SER A 112 17.82 -0.70 -10.43
CA SER A 112 16.82 -1.74 -10.20
C SER A 112 15.47 -1.36 -10.79
N VAL A 113 14.71 -2.38 -11.20
CA VAL A 113 13.33 -2.23 -11.69
C VAL A 113 12.43 -3.15 -10.88
N PHE A 114 11.41 -2.57 -10.26
CA PHE A 114 10.43 -3.29 -9.45
C PHE A 114 9.07 -3.28 -10.15
N VAL A 115 8.38 -4.42 -10.14
CA VAL A 115 7.00 -4.55 -10.62
C VAL A 115 6.14 -4.98 -9.44
N VAL A 116 5.26 -4.08 -9.00
CA VAL A 116 4.59 -4.15 -7.69
C VAL A 116 3.13 -3.72 -7.75
N GLY A 117 2.44 -3.86 -6.63
CA GLY A 117 1.05 -3.47 -6.45
C GLY A 117 0.13 -4.66 -6.66
N ASN A 118 -1.01 -4.46 -7.34
CA ASN A 118 -2.01 -5.50 -7.57
C ASN A 118 -1.61 -6.55 -8.64
N ILE A 119 -0.33 -6.93 -8.67
CA ILE A 119 0.28 -7.85 -9.65
C ILE A 119 1.12 -8.96 -8.98
N GLY A 120 0.74 -9.32 -7.75
CA GLY A 120 1.33 -10.45 -7.01
C GLY A 120 2.45 -10.09 -6.04
N ASN A 121 3.18 -9.00 -6.27
CA ASN A 121 4.17 -8.46 -5.32
C ASN A 121 3.62 -7.21 -4.64
N ALA A 122 3.49 -7.24 -3.31
CA ALA A 122 3.13 -6.05 -2.54
C ALA A 122 4.19 -4.95 -2.72
N TYR A 123 3.74 -3.69 -2.78
CA TYR A 123 4.64 -2.56 -2.96
C TYR A 123 5.50 -2.35 -1.70
N THR A 124 4.89 -2.43 -0.53
CA THR A 124 5.57 -2.44 0.77
C THR A 124 6.68 -3.50 0.88
N GLY A 125 6.50 -4.66 0.23
CA GLY A 125 7.49 -5.72 0.20
C GLY A 125 8.77 -5.37 -0.58
N ALA A 126 8.71 -4.40 -1.50
CA ALA A 126 9.85 -3.95 -2.27
C ALA A 126 10.42 -2.60 -1.80
N ALA A 127 9.61 -1.77 -1.14
CA ALA A 127 9.92 -0.38 -0.81
C ALA A 127 11.30 -0.20 -0.13
N LEU A 128 11.61 -1.02 0.88
CA LEU A 128 12.88 -0.94 1.62
C LEU A 128 14.12 -1.36 0.82
N SER A 129 13.93 -2.01 -0.34
CA SER A 129 15.03 -2.38 -1.25
C SER A 129 15.27 -1.36 -2.36
N MET A 130 14.48 -0.28 -2.42
CA MET A 130 14.57 0.75 -3.45
C MET A 130 15.65 1.79 -3.11
N THR A 131 16.23 2.38 -4.16
CA THR A 131 17.21 3.49 -4.08
C THR A 131 16.72 4.66 -4.93
N GLU A 132 17.40 5.81 -4.83
CA GLU A 132 17.13 6.99 -5.66
C GLU A 132 17.19 6.73 -7.18
N HIS A 133 17.89 5.66 -7.57
CA HIS A 133 18.06 5.23 -8.96
C HIS A 133 17.21 3.99 -9.30
N SER A 134 16.26 3.62 -8.45
CA SER A 134 15.25 2.60 -8.75
C SER A 134 14.13 3.12 -9.65
N CYS A 135 13.55 2.21 -10.43
CA CYS A 135 12.33 2.43 -11.19
C CYS A 135 11.25 1.44 -10.75
N THR A 136 10.13 1.95 -10.25
CA THR A 136 9.00 1.16 -9.78
C THR A 136 7.85 1.27 -10.77
N VAL A 137 7.40 0.15 -11.30
CA VAL A 137 6.21 0.03 -12.13
C VAL A 137 5.10 -0.57 -11.29
N ALA A 138 4.10 0.24 -10.93
CA ALA A 138 3.07 -0.12 -9.97
C ALA A 138 1.71 -0.29 -10.62
N GLU A 139 1.10 -1.46 -10.44
CA GLU A 139 -0.33 -1.65 -10.71
C GLU A 139 -1.13 -1.15 -9.52
N ILE A 140 -1.97 -0.12 -9.73
CA ILE A 140 -2.77 0.49 -8.67
C ILE A 140 -4.27 0.32 -8.97
N SER A 141 -5.02 -0.20 -8.00
CA SER A 141 -6.49 -0.24 -8.05
C SER A 141 -7.12 1.06 -7.55
N SER A 142 -8.37 1.33 -7.94
CA SER A 142 -9.11 2.50 -7.45
C SER A 142 -9.28 2.49 -5.93
N PHE A 143 -9.56 1.32 -5.34
CA PHE A 143 -9.69 1.17 -3.89
C PHE A 143 -8.40 1.52 -3.14
N GLN A 144 -7.23 1.23 -3.72
CA GLN A 144 -5.96 1.65 -3.12
C GLN A 144 -5.77 3.16 -3.18
N LEU A 145 -6.19 3.82 -4.27
CA LEU A 145 -6.10 5.28 -4.43
C LEU A 145 -7.00 6.04 -3.45
N GLU A 146 -8.07 5.46 -2.94
CA GLU A 146 -8.93 6.10 -1.93
C GLU A 146 -8.22 6.37 -0.59
N THR A 147 -7.07 5.75 -0.37
CA THR A 147 -6.28 5.84 0.86
C THR A 147 -4.88 6.40 0.63
N THR A 148 -4.69 7.13 -0.47
CA THR A 148 -3.45 7.86 -0.77
C THR A 148 -3.61 9.35 -0.52
N GLU A 149 -2.54 10.01 -0.07
CA GLU A 149 -2.49 11.43 0.26
C GLU A 149 -1.41 12.15 -0.56
N HIS A 150 -0.18 11.65 -0.54
CA HIS A 150 0.98 12.22 -1.21
C HIS A 150 1.42 11.41 -2.45
N PHE A 151 0.81 10.25 -2.71
CA PHE A 151 1.12 9.41 -3.87
C PHE A 151 1.15 10.21 -5.19
N ALA A 152 2.37 10.49 -5.67
CA ALA A 152 2.63 11.37 -6.81
C ALA A 152 3.60 10.73 -7.81
N PRO A 153 3.21 9.62 -8.47
CA PRO A 153 4.03 8.95 -9.47
C PRO A 153 4.42 9.89 -10.62
N CYS A 154 5.68 9.83 -11.07
CA CYS A 154 6.19 10.70 -12.14
C CYS A 154 5.54 10.42 -13.50
N VAL A 155 4.97 9.23 -13.68
CA VAL A 155 4.17 8.85 -14.85
C VAL A 155 2.94 8.10 -14.35
N SER A 156 1.77 8.47 -14.84
CA SER A 156 0.50 7.78 -14.56
C SER A 156 -0.26 7.47 -15.84
N GLY A 157 -0.86 6.27 -15.90
CA GLY A 157 -1.78 5.88 -16.97
C GLY A 157 -3.10 5.38 -16.42
N ILE A 158 -4.20 6.03 -16.78
CA ILE A 158 -5.57 5.51 -16.58
C ILE A 158 -5.99 4.87 -17.90
N LEU A 159 -6.03 3.54 -17.96
CA LEU A 159 -6.23 2.81 -19.22
C LEU A 159 -7.66 2.93 -19.75
N ASN A 160 -8.64 2.85 -18.86
CA ASN A 160 -10.07 2.92 -19.15
C ASN A 160 -10.87 3.09 -17.85
N ILE A 161 -12.07 3.66 -17.98
CA ILE A 161 -13.06 3.78 -16.90
C ILE A 161 -14.37 3.21 -17.45
N THR A 162 -14.74 2.02 -16.98
CA THR A 162 -15.98 1.35 -17.35
C THR A 162 -16.62 0.72 -16.11
N GLU A 163 -17.94 0.53 -16.16
CA GLU A 163 -18.63 -0.30 -15.16
C GLU A 163 -18.12 -1.74 -15.22
N ILE A 164 -18.02 -2.37 -14.05
CA ILE A 164 -17.80 -3.81 -13.94
C ILE A 164 -19.21 -4.43 -14.00
N ILE A 165 -19.55 -5.01 -15.15
CA ILE A 165 -20.82 -5.68 -15.40
C ILE A 165 -20.77 -7.09 -14.81
#